data_AF-A0A6B3III9-F1
#
_entry.id   AF-A0A6B3III9-F1
#
_cell.length_a   1.000
_cell.length_b   1.000
_cell.length_c   1.000
_cell.angle_alpha   90.00
_cell.angle_beta   90.00
_cell.angle_gamma   90.00
#
_symmetry.space_group_name_H-M   'P 1'
#
loop_
_entity.id
_entity.type
_entity.pdbx_description
1 polymer ?
#
loop_
_entity_poly.entity_id
_entity_poly.type
_entity_poly.pdbx_seq_one_letter_code
_entity_poly.pdbx_strand_id
1 'polypeptide(L)'
;AGAPGAAVTADEQAANESYSSVETTAPVLAGRTYTQRLLLELMMVPSGNNVARLLARWGAGSEKAFVAKMNETAAALGMERTTYTGVSGMESSTRSTATDQLRL
;
A
#
# COMPACT_ATOMS: atom_id res chain seq x y z
N ALA A 1 23.04 -1.47 6.66
CA ALA A 1 21.90 -1.62 5.73
C ALA A 1 20.90 -2.60 6.33
N GLY A 2 19.59 -2.38 6.16
CA GLY A 2 18.56 -3.28 6.70
C GLY A 2 18.46 -4.60 5.94
N ALA A 3 17.84 -5.62 6.55
CA ALA A 3 17.63 -6.93 5.92
C ALA A 3 16.62 -6.84 4.75
N PRO A 4 16.74 -7.70 3.72
CA PRO A 4 15.86 -7.68 2.54
C PRO A 4 14.38 -8.00 2.83
N GLY A 5 14.08 -8.66 3.96
CA GLY A 5 12.73 -9.08 4.32
C GLY A 5 12.26 -10.30 3.54
N ALA A 6 10.95 -10.56 3.57
CA ALA A 6 10.35 -11.71 2.88
C ALA A 6 10.41 -11.58 1.34
N ALA A 7 10.29 -12.71 0.65
CA ALA A 7 10.09 -12.75 -0.80
C ALA A 7 8.61 -12.52 -1.14
N VAL A 8 8.33 -11.62 -2.07
CA VAL A 8 6.97 -11.27 -2.51
C VAL A 8 6.90 -11.42 -4.03
N THR A 9 5.98 -12.25 -4.52
CA THR A 9 5.72 -12.41 -5.95
C THR A 9 4.67 -11.40 -6.38
N ALA A 10 4.98 -10.61 -7.42
CA ALA A 10 4.01 -9.68 -8.00
C ALA A 10 2.90 -10.44 -8.73
N ASP A 11 1.66 -10.13 -8.39
CA ASP A 11 0.48 -10.64 -9.09
C ASP A 11 0.24 -9.90 -10.42
N GLU A 12 -0.66 -10.45 -11.24
CA GLU A 12 -1.01 -9.88 -12.55
C GLU A 12 -1.60 -8.48 -12.41
N GLN A 13 -2.40 -8.23 -11.37
CA GLN A 13 -3.03 -6.94 -11.16
C GLN A 13 -1.98 -5.83 -10.97
N ALA A 14 -1.00 -6.04 -10.10
CA ALA A 14 0.07 -5.07 -9.84
C ALA A 14 0.92 -4.80 -11.08
N ALA A 15 1.17 -5.82 -11.91
CA ALA A 15 1.92 -5.70 -13.16
C ALA A 15 1.13 -4.96 -14.25
N ASN A 16 -0.18 -5.23 -14.39
CA ASN A 16 -1.02 -4.51 -15.32
C ASN A 16 -1.12 -3.01 -14.95
N GLU A 17 -1.23 -2.72 -13.66
CA GLU A 17 -1.27 -1.36 -13.15
C GLU A 17 0.06 -0.61 -13.35
N SER A 18 1.21 -1.29 -13.53
CA SER A 18 2.49 -0.62 -13.84
C SER A 18 2.46 0.27 -15.10
N TYR A 19 1.47 0.08 -15.98
CA TYR A 19 1.29 0.86 -17.20
C TYR A 19 0.21 1.94 -17.10
N SER A 20 -0.32 2.20 -15.90
CA SER A 20 -1.33 3.23 -15.68
C SER A 20 -0.82 4.62 -16.09
N SER A 21 -1.64 5.37 -16.81
CA SER A 21 -1.38 6.76 -17.20
C SER A 21 -2.08 7.79 -16.29
N VAL A 22 -2.85 7.34 -15.30
CA VAL A 22 -3.72 8.19 -14.48
C VAL A 22 -3.33 8.23 -13.00
N GLU A 23 -2.43 7.37 -12.56
CA GLU A 23 -1.91 7.35 -11.18
C GLU A 23 -0.41 7.04 -11.18
N THR A 24 0.25 7.31 -10.06
CA THR A 24 1.67 7.02 -9.89
C THR A 24 1.89 5.53 -9.59
N THR A 25 2.80 4.90 -10.31
CA THR A 25 3.06 3.46 -10.24
C THR A 25 4.55 3.17 -10.30
N ALA A 26 4.92 1.94 -9.96
CA ALA A 26 6.27 1.42 -10.12
C ALA A 26 6.28 0.17 -11.01
N PRO A 27 7.33 -0.04 -11.83
CA PRO A 27 7.40 -1.17 -12.73
C PRO A 27 7.60 -2.48 -11.96
N VAL A 28 6.62 -3.37 -12.04
CA VAL A 28 6.70 -4.75 -11.57
C VAL A 28 6.22 -5.70 -12.66
N LEU A 29 6.73 -6.93 -12.66
CA LEU A 29 6.39 -7.95 -13.66
C LEU A 29 5.65 -9.11 -12.99
N ALA A 30 4.56 -9.56 -13.59
CA ALA A 30 3.76 -10.66 -13.08
C ALA A 30 4.63 -11.93 -12.91
N GLY A 31 4.45 -12.63 -11.78
CA GLY A 31 5.19 -13.83 -11.45
C GLY A 31 6.64 -13.60 -11.04
N ARG A 32 7.18 -12.38 -11.15
CA ARG A 32 8.51 -12.06 -10.65
C ARG A 32 8.50 -11.86 -9.14
N THR A 33 9.49 -12.43 -8.47
CA THR A 33 9.72 -12.28 -7.04
C THR A 33 10.65 -11.09 -6.76
N TYR A 34 10.26 -10.30 -5.77
CA TYR A 34 10.99 -9.13 -5.27
C TYR A 34 11.21 -9.28 -3.75
N THR A 35 12.18 -8.55 -3.22
CA THR A 35 12.34 -8.44 -1.77
C THR A 35 11.26 -7.50 -1.22
N GLN A 36 10.73 -7.80 -0.04
CA GLN A 36 9.79 -6.92 0.65
C GLN A 36 10.38 -5.52 0.83
N ARG A 37 11.68 -5.42 1.12
CA ARG A 37 12.38 -4.13 1.23
C ARG A 37 12.28 -3.30 -0.05
N LEU A 38 12.55 -3.91 -1.21
CA LEU A 38 12.45 -3.22 -2.50
C LEU A 38 11.02 -2.76 -2.78
N LEU A 39 10.02 -3.60 -2.51
CA LEU A 39 8.61 -3.20 -2.69
C LEU A 39 8.22 -2.05 -1.76
N LEU A 40 8.67 -2.05 -0.51
CA LEU A 40 8.47 -0.92 0.40
C LEU A 40 9.16 0.35 -0.10
N GLU A 41 10.35 0.24 -0.68
CA GLU A 41 11.04 1.38 -1.30
C GLU A 41 10.28 1.92 -2.51
N LEU A 42 9.77 1.04 -3.39
CA LEU A 42 8.92 1.42 -4.52
C LEU A 42 7.57 2.01 -4.07
N MET A 43 7.04 1.58 -2.93
CA MET A 43 5.83 2.16 -2.35
C MET A 43 6.10 3.56 -1.76
N MET A 44 7.23 3.77 -1.08
CA MET A 44 7.48 5.02 -0.34
C MET A 44 8.15 6.12 -1.17
N VAL A 45 9.09 5.77 -2.06
CA VAL A 45 9.93 6.76 -2.74
C VAL A 45 9.24 7.32 -3.99
N PRO A 46 8.88 6.51 -4.99
CA PRO A 46 8.09 6.99 -6.11
C PRO A 46 6.58 6.95 -5.83
N SER A 47 6.13 6.64 -4.60
CA SER A 47 4.70 6.58 -4.26
C SER A 47 3.89 5.60 -5.13
N GLY A 48 4.43 4.41 -5.42
CA GLY A 48 3.81 3.45 -6.35
C GLY A 48 2.52 2.83 -5.80
N ASN A 49 1.37 3.25 -6.32
CA ASN A 49 0.04 2.79 -5.87
C ASN A 49 -0.17 1.28 -6.10
N ASN A 50 0.26 0.78 -7.25
CA ASN A 50 0.18 -0.64 -7.59
C ASN A 50 0.98 -1.53 -6.62
N VAL A 51 2.10 -1.02 -6.11
CA VAL A 51 2.92 -1.72 -5.12
C VAL A 51 2.30 -1.67 -3.73
N ALA A 52 1.66 -0.57 -3.35
CA ALA A 52 0.88 -0.49 -2.11
C ALA A 52 -0.22 -1.57 -2.09
N ARG A 53 -1.00 -1.67 -3.19
CA ARG A 53 -2.05 -2.68 -3.35
C ARG A 53 -1.49 -4.11 -3.39
N LEU A 54 -0.36 -4.34 -4.07
CA LEU A 54 0.34 -5.62 -4.05
C LEU A 54 0.71 -6.05 -2.63
N LEU A 55 1.34 -5.17 -1.85
CA LEU A 55 1.75 -5.45 -0.48
C LEU A 55 0.55 -5.70 0.43
N ALA A 56 -0.57 -5.01 0.22
CA ALA A 56 -1.81 -5.26 0.95
C ALA A 56 -2.39 -6.65 0.67
N ARG A 57 -2.48 -7.05 -0.60
CA ARG A 57 -2.94 -8.40 -0.97
C ARG A 57 -2.00 -9.49 -0.46
N TRP A 58 -0.69 -9.27 -0.55
CA TRP A 58 0.31 -10.20 -0.04
C TRP A 58 0.22 -10.34 1.50
N GLY A 59 0.11 -9.23 2.23
CA GLY A 59 0.18 -9.23 3.69
C GLY A 59 -1.13 -9.54 4.42
N ALA A 60 -2.29 -9.28 3.80
CA ALA A 60 -3.61 -9.46 4.41
C ALA A 60 -4.56 -10.33 3.57
N GLY A 61 -4.10 -10.89 2.45
CA GLY A 61 -4.90 -11.70 1.52
C GLY A 61 -5.81 -10.90 0.59
N SER A 62 -6.16 -9.66 0.94
CA SER A 62 -6.92 -8.75 0.08
C SER A 62 -6.73 -7.28 0.49
N GLU A 63 -6.98 -6.35 -0.43
CA GLU A 63 -6.99 -4.92 -0.13
C GLU A 63 -8.07 -4.57 0.91
N LYS A 64 -9.25 -5.20 0.81
CA LYS A 64 -10.33 -5.00 1.79
C LYS A 64 -9.91 -5.38 3.21
N ALA A 65 -9.26 -6.52 3.38
CA ALA A 65 -8.74 -6.95 4.68
C ALA A 65 -7.64 -6.01 5.19
N PHE A 66 -6.78 -5.51 4.29
CA PHE A 66 -5.76 -4.54 4.66
C PHE A 66 -6.36 -3.20 5.07
N VAL A 67 -7.38 -2.69 4.37
CA VAL A 67 -8.11 -1.46 4.74
C VAL A 67 -8.79 -1.61 6.10
N ALA A 68 -9.34 -2.78 6.42
CA ALA A 68 -9.86 -3.06 7.76
C ALA A 68 -8.75 -2.91 8.82
N LYS A 69 -7.58 -3.53 8.59
CA LYS A 69 -6.40 -3.41 9.46
C LYS A 69 -5.88 -1.97 9.57
N MET A 70 -5.90 -1.18 8.49
CA MET A 70 -5.54 0.24 8.50
C MET A 70 -6.47 1.03 9.43
N ASN A 71 -7.78 0.80 9.35
CA ASN A 71 -8.75 1.48 10.20
C ASN A 71 -8.71 1.01 11.66
N GLU A 72 -8.45 -0.28 11.91
CA GLU A 72 -8.16 -0.79 13.26
C GLU A 72 -6.94 -0.11 13.87
N THR A 73 -5.89 0.07 13.07
CA THR A 73 -4.66 0.78 13.48
C THR A 73 -4.96 2.26 13.77
N ALA A 74 -5.71 2.94 12.90
CA ALA A 74 -6.13 4.32 13.12
C ALA A 74 -6.93 4.48 14.42
N ALA A 75 -7.86 3.55 14.69
CA ALA A 75 -8.63 3.53 15.93
C ALA A 75 -7.72 3.32 17.17
N ALA A 76 -6.79 2.37 17.10
CA ALA A 76 -5.83 2.11 18.18
C ALA A 76 -4.91 3.30 18.48
N LEU A 77 -4.59 4.11 17.47
CA LEU A 77 -3.81 5.35 17.60
C LEU A 77 -4.65 6.57 18.00
N GLY A 78 -5.98 6.43 18.17
CA GLY A 78 -6.88 7.54 18.51
C GLY A 78 -7.12 8.53 17.37
N MET A 79 -6.99 8.09 16.12
CA MET A 79 -7.23 8.90 14.92
C MET A 79 -8.72 8.93 14.54
N GLU A 80 -9.55 9.50 15.42
CA GLU A 80 -11.02 9.44 15.33
C GLU A 80 -11.61 10.16 14.10
N ARG A 81 -10.83 11.01 13.41
CA ARG A 81 -11.26 11.73 12.19
C ARG A 81 -10.63 11.15 10.93
N THR A 82 -10.10 9.94 11.01
CA THR A 82 -9.49 9.23 9.89
C THR A 82 -10.38 8.10 9.42
N THR A 83 -10.52 7.96 8.11
CA THR A 83 -11.18 6.83 7.49
C THR A 83 -10.42 6.49 6.21
N TYR A 84 -9.79 5.33 6.19
CA TYR A 84 -9.17 4.78 4.99
C TYR A 84 -10.21 3.97 4.21
N THR A 85 -10.31 4.23 2.91
CA THR A 85 -11.23 3.51 2.01
C THR A 85 -10.51 2.74 0.91
N GLY A 86 -9.21 2.99 0.75
CA GLY A 86 -8.31 2.17 -0.04
C GLY A 86 -6.88 2.26 0.47
N VAL A 87 -6.00 1.51 -0.19
CA VAL A 87 -4.63 1.27 0.29
C VAL A 87 -3.65 2.34 -0.19
N SER A 88 -3.84 2.86 -1.39
CA SER A 88 -2.91 3.81 -2.01
C SER A 88 -3.23 5.28 -1.70
N GLY A 89 -4.41 5.56 -1.14
CA GLY A 89 -4.89 6.93 -0.92
C GLY A 89 -5.43 7.62 -2.17
N MET A 90 -5.61 6.88 -3.27
CA MET A 90 -6.18 7.40 -4.52
C MET A 90 -7.70 7.64 -4.40
N GLU A 91 -8.36 6.93 -3.51
CA GLU A 91 -9.79 7.00 -3.28
C GLU A 91 -10.16 8.34 -2.64
N SER A 92 -10.97 9.14 -3.34
CA SER A 92 -11.45 10.45 -2.86
C SER A 92 -12.25 10.39 -1.55
N SER A 93 -12.71 9.20 -1.17
CA SER A 93 -13.43 8.95 0.09
C SER A 93 -12.51 8.70 1.28
N THR A 94 -11.20 8.52 1.05
CA THR A 94 -10.20 8.47 2.12
C THR A 94 -10.01 9.87 2.70
N ARG A 95 -10.04 9.98 4.02
CA ARG A 95 -9.94 11.27 4.72
C ARG A 95 -9.19 11.13 6.03
N SER A 96 -8.53 12.21 6.44
CA SER A 96 -7.85 12.34 7.73
C SER A 96 -7.75 13.82 8.11
N THR A 97 -7.06 14.13 9.21
CA THR A 97 -6.72 15.50 9.62
C THR A 97 -5.24 15.60 9.93
N ALA A 98 -4.68 16.81 9.92
CA ALA A 98 -3.28 17.03 10.30
C ALA A 98 -3.00 16.50 11.71
N THR A 99 -3.91 16.74 12.66
CA THR A 99 -3.79 16.23 14.04
C THR A 99 -3.78 14.71 14.12
N ASP A 100 -4.61 14.03 13.32
CA ASP A 100 -4.62 12.57 13.28
C ASP A 100 -3.35 12.01 12.66
N GLN A 101 -2.86 12.59 11.56
CA GLN A 101 -1.64 12.14 10.90
C GLN A 101 -0.37 12.32 11.76
N LEU A 102 -0.36 13.25 12.73
CA LEU A 102 0.73 13.36 13.71
C LEU A 102 0.80 12.19 14.71
N ARG A 103 -0.24 11.35 14.79
CA ARG A 103 -0.26 10.17 15.67
C ARG A 103 0.31 8.91 15.02
N LEU A 104 0.56 8.93 13.71
CA LEU A 104 1.06 7.81 12.91
C LEU A 104 2.59 7.71 12.97
#